data_AF-A0A9D9I0V8-F1
#
_entry.id   AF-A0A9D9I0V8-F1
#
_cell.length_a   1.000
_cell.length_b   1.000
_cell.length_c   1.000
_cell.angle_alpha   90.00
_cell.angle_beta   90.00
_cell.angle_gamma   90.00
#
_symmetry.space_group_name_H-M   'P 1'
#
loop_
_entity.id
_entity.type
_entity.pdbx_description
1 polymer ?
#
loop_
_entity_poly.entity_id
_entity_poly.type
_entity_poly.pdbx_seq_one_letter_code
_entity_poly.pdbx_strand_id
1 'polypeptide(L)'
;IHAEKAAAFASLVFIGLTIGRFVGGFLMDKLGDRKMILLGTVIALVGLGCLMLPVENEIFSIIGFGIVGLGYAPIYPCIIHATPSNFGAKNSGVIIGIQMASAYIGSTFIPPLYGFLGRKIGYGILPVYLIIFVVLMIYMVERTFQITAKTSEIPCEGTVVE
;
A
#
# COMPACT_ATOMS: atom_id res chain seq x y z
N ILE A 1 -17.37 -20.08 -9.78
CA ILE A 1 -16.04 -20.12 -9.11
C ILE A 1 -16.22 -20.91 -7.83
N HIS A 2 -15.54 -22.06 -7.68
CA HIS A 2 -15.57 -22.82 -6.42
C HIS A 2 -14.88 -22.00 -5.32
N ALA A 3 -15.50 -21.89 -4.15
CA ALA A 3 -14.99 -21.11 -3.00
C ALA A 3 -13.53 -21.48 -2.63
N GLU A 4 -13.17 -22.75 -2.86
CA GLU A 4 -11.82 -23.28 -2.66
C GLU A 4 -10.76 -22.59 -3.52
N LYS A 5 -11.06 -22.31 -4.81
CA LYS A 5 -10.13 -21.58 -5.69
C LYS A 5 -9.94 -20.13 -5.23
N ALA A 6 -11.00 -19.48 -4.76
CA ALA A 6 -10.91 -18.11 -4.23
C ALA A 6 -10.05 -18.05 -2.96
N ALA A 7 -10.20 -19.04 -2.07
CA ALA A 7 -9.37 -19.17 -0.87
C ALA A 7 -7.90 -19.44 -1.22
N ALA A 8 -7.63 -20.30 -2.20
CA ALA A 8 -6.27 -20.57 -2.68
C ALA A 8 -5.58 -19.31 -3.22
N PHE A 9 -6.29 -18.50 -4.03
CA PHE A 9 -5.76 -17.22 -4.51
C PHE A 9 -5.51 -16.21 -3.39
N ALA A 10 -6.39 -16.14 -2.37
CA ALA A 10 -6.15 -15.29 -1.20
C ALA A 10 -4.88 -15.72 -0.45
N SER A 11 -4.66 -17.02 -0.25
CA SER A 11 -3.44 -17.56 0.38
C SER A 11 -2.18 -17.21 -0.40
N LEU A 12 -2.23 -17.23 -1.75
CA LEU A 12 -1.10 -16.82 -2.60
C LEU A 12 -0.69 -15.36 -2.36
N VAL A 13 -1.66 -14.45 -2.15
CA VAL A 13 -1.38 -13.06 -1.79
C VAL A 13 -0.64 -12.99 -0.45
N PHE A 14 -1.03 -13.78 0.56
CA PHE A 14 -0.34 -13.82 1.86
C PHE A 14 1.08 -14.39 1.78
N ILE A 15 1.31 -15.40 0.94
CA ILE A 15 2.65 -15.93 0.66
C ILE A 15 3.50 -14.84 0.01
N GLY A 16 2.97 -14.16 -1.01
CA GLY A 16 3.63 -13.03 -1.66
C GLY A 16 3.94 -11.90 -0.68
N LEU A 17 3.02 -11.56 0.21
CA LEU A 17 3.23 -10.57 1.28
C LEU A 17 4.39 -10.98 2.20
N THR A 18 4.46 -12.25 2.58
CA THR A 18 5.49 -12.77 3.49
C THR A 18 6.87 -12.70 2.87
N ILE A 19 7.01 -13.23 1.65
CA ILE A 19 8.27 -13.20 0.90
C ILE A 19 8.67 -11.76 0.60
N GLY A 20 7.71 -10.94 0.19
CA GLY A 20 7.94 -9.54 -0.15
C GLY A 20 8.40 -8.71 1.04
N ARG A 21 7.92 -9.00 2.25
CA ARG A 21 8.39 -8.32 3.47
C ARG A 21 9.80 -8.75 3.84
N PHE A 22 10.12 -10.04 3.66
CA PHE A 22 11.47 -10.54 3.90
C PHE A 22 12.47 -9.89 2.95
N VAL A 23 12.22 -9.97 1.63
CA VAL A 23 13.06 -9.33 0.60
C VAL A 23 13.07 -7.81 0.78
N GLY A 24 11.91 -7.24 1.08
CA GLY A 24 11.74 -5.81 1.25
C GLY A 24 12.57 -5.24 2.39
N GLY A 25 12.71 -5.96 3.50
CA GLY A 25 13.58 -5.56 4.61
C GLY A 25 15.03 -5.35 4.17
N PHE A 26 15.59 -6.26 3.37
CA PHE A 26 16.96 -6.12 2.87
C PHE A 26 17.12 -5.01 1.81
N LEU A 27 16.08 -4.78 1.01
CA LEU A 27 16.11 -3.76 -0.04
C LEU A 27 15.88 -2.33 0.51
N MET A 28 15.17 -2.22 1.63
CA MET A 28 14.85 -0.96 2.29
C MET A 28 16.10 -0.17 2.66
N ASP A 29 17.11 -0.84 3.21
CA ASP A 29 18.40 -0.23 3.59
C ASP A 29 19.13 0.41 2.41
N LYS A 30 18.90 -0.06 1.18
CA LYS A 30 19.57 0.45 -0.03
C LYS A 30 18.76 1.48 -0.81
N LEU A 31 17.43 1.33 -0.83
CA LEU A 31 16.55 2.12 -1.69
C LEU A 31 15.87 3.29 -0.95
N GLY A 32 15.74 3.18 0.37
CA GLY A 32 15.00 4.12 1.21
C GLY A 32 13.48 3.98 1.09
N ASP A 33 12.76 4.47 2.11
CA ASP A 33 11.32 4.27 2.29
C ASP A 33 10.48 4.74 1.09
N ARG A 34 10.74 5.96 0.60
CA ARG A 34 9.94 6.58 -0.46
C ARG A 34 10.00 5.77 -1.76
N LYS A 35 11.19 5.39 -2.21
CA LYS A 35 11.36 4.62 -3.46
C LYS A 35 10.77 3.22 -3.31
N MET A 36 10.89 2.63 -2.13
CA MET A 36 10.35 1.30 -1.85
C MET A 36 8.83 1.27 -1.89
N ILE A 37 8.15 2.30 -1.35
CA ILE A 37 6.68 2.44 -1.43
C ILE A 37 6.23 2.58 -2.89
N LEU A 38 6.90 3.44 -3.67
CA LEU A 38 6.57 3.65 -5.09
C LEU A 38 6.81 2.38 -5.92
N LEU A 39 7.93 1.71 -5.71
CA LEU A 39 8.27 0.46 -6.40
C LEU A 39 7.26 -0.64 -6.07
N GLY A 40 6.91 -0.82 -4.80
CA GLY A 40 5.86 -1.76 -4.39
C GLY A 40 4.51 -1.46 -5.03
N THR A 41 4.14 -0.17 -5.10
CA THR A 41 2.90 0.28 -5.75
C THR A 41 2.88 -0.04 -7.25
N VAL A 42 4.00 0.20 -7.95
CA VAL A 42 4.13 -0.12 -9.38
C VAL A 42 4.05 -1.64 -9.58
N ILE A 43 4.72 -2.44 -8.76
CA ILE A 43 4.64 -3.91 -8.83
C ILE A 43 3.20 -4.38 -8.60
N ALA A 44 2.50 -3.82 -7.62
CA ALA A 44 1.10 -4.15 -7.34
C ALA A 44 0.19 -3.79 -8.53
N LEU A 45 0.41 -2.64 -9.17
CA LEU A 45 -0.32 -2.23 -10.38
C LEU A 45 -0.05 -3.15 -11.57
N VAL A 46 1.20 -3.58 -11.77
CA VAL A 46 1.53 -4.56 -12.82
C VAL A 46 0.85 -5.89 -12.55
N GLY A 47 0.88 -6.37 -11.30
CA GLY A 47 0.17 -7.59 -10.90
C GLY A 47 -1.34 -7.49 -11.12
N LEU A 48 -1.95 -6.35 -10.78
CA LEU A 48 -3.37 -6.09 -11.03
C LEU A 48 -3.67 -6.07 -12.54
N GLY A 49 -2.82 -5.40 -13.34
CA GLY A 49 -2.93 -5.38 -14.80
C GLY A 49 -2.87 -6.78 -15.42
N CYS A 50 -1.98 -7.64 -14.93
CA CYS A 50 -1.91 -9.05 -15.33
C CYS A 50 -3.19 -9.82 -15.01
N LEU A 51 -3.83 -9.55 -13.86
CA LEU A 51 -5.10 -10.18 -13.48
C LEU A 51 -6.31 -9.65 -14.28
N MET A 52 -6.19 -8.45 -14.88
CA MET A 52 -7.25 -7.87 -15.71
C MET A 52 -7.30 -8.44 -17.12
N LEU A 53 -6.19 -9.04 -17.59
CA LEU A 53 -6.13 -9.63 -18.91
C LEU A 53 -7.05 -10.87 -18.95
N PRO A 54 -8.00 -10.95 -19.91
CA PRO A 54 -8.92 -12.08 -20.04
C PRO A 54 -8.20 -13.29 -20.66
N VAL A 55 -7.20 -13.82 -19.93
CA VAL A 55 -6.44 -15.01 -20.32
C VAL A 55 -6.96 -16.16 -19.47
N GLU A 56 -7.51 -17.19 -20.10
CA GLU A 56 -8.10 -18.36 -19.44
C GLU A 56 -7.07 -19.31 -18.78
N ASN A 57 -5.86 -18.81 -18.49
CA ASN A 57 -4.76 -19.63 -18.00
C ASN A 57 -4.56 -19.43 -16.50
N GLU A 58 -4.77 -20.50 -15.72
CA GLU A 58 -4.66 -20.48 -14.26
C GLU A 58 -3.27 -20.04 -13.76
N ILE A 59 -2.22 -20.31 -14.54
CA ILE A 59 -0.84 -19.93 -14.21
C ILE A 59 -0.70 -18.40 -14.13
N PHE A 60 -1.37 -17.66 -15.03
CA PHE A 60 -1.34 -16.19 -15.02
C PHE A 60 -2.01 -15.61 -13.77
N SER A 61 -3.10 -16.23 -13.32
CA SER A 61 -3.76 -15.83 -12.06
C SER A 61 -2.85 -16.08 -10.86
N ILE A 62 -2.19 -17.25 -10.78
CA ILE A 62 -1.26 -17.57 -9.69
C ILE A 62 -0.13 -16.55 -9.62
N ILE A 63 0.51 -16.27 -10.76
CA ILE A 63 1.60 -15.29 -10.86
C ILE A 63 1.07 -13.89 -10.53
N GLY A 64 -0.08 -13.49 -11.05
CA GLY A 64 -0.71 -12.20 -10.81
C GLY A 64 -0.98 -11.96 -9.32
N PHE A 65 -1.64 -12.90 -8.63
CA PHE A 65 -1.88 -12.80 -7.19
C PHE A 65 -0.59 -12.78 -6.37
N GLY A 66 0.43 -13.56 -6.76
CA GLY A 66 1.74 -13.54 -6.13
C GLY A 66 2.44 -12.17 -6.27
N ILE A 67 2.45 -11.59 -7.47
CA ILE A 67 3.03 -10.27 -7.76
C ILE A 67 2.29 -9.18 -7.00
N VAL A 68 0.96 -9.23 -6.97
CA VAL A 68 0.14 -8.29 -6.18
C VAL A 68 0.53 -8.35 -4.69
N GLY A 69 0.64 -9.55 -4.12
CA GLY A 69 1.10 -9.74 -2.74
C GLY A 69 2.51 -9.19 -2.49
N LEU A 70 3.45 -9.46 -3.40
CA LEU A 70 4.82 -8.92 -3.34
C LEU A 70 4.85 -7.39 -3.41
N GLY A 71 4.01 -6.78 -4.24
CA GLY A 71 3.93 -5.32 -4.37
C GLY A 71 3.37 -4.62 -3.14
N TYR A 72 2.35 -5.22 -2.49
CA TYR A 72 1.76 -4.66 -1.27
C TYR A 72 2.67 -4.80 -0.04
N ALA A 73 3.58 -5.77 -0.02
CA ALA A 73 4.41 -6.10 1.12
C ALA A 73 5.17 -4.92 1.77
N PRO A 74 5.94 -4.11 1.02
CA PRO A 74 6.75 -3.05 1.61
C PRO A 74 5.98 -1.77 1.94
N ILE A 75 4.77 -1.57 1.39
CA ILE A 75 4.06 -0.28 1.47
C ILE A 75 3.81 0.12 2.93
N TYR A 76 3.15 -0.76 3.69
CA TYR A 76 2.76 -0.48 5.07
C TYR A 76 3.97 -0.37 6.04
N PRO A 77 4.95 -1.29 6.02
CA PRO A 77 6.17 -1.17 6.82
C PRO A 77 6.97 0.10 6.54
N CYS A 78 7.13 0.49 5.27
CA CYS A 78 7.90 1.68 4.90
C CYS A 78 7.21 2.97 5.37
N ILE A 79 5.87 3.05 5.36
CA ILE A 79 5.14 4.22 5.88
C ILE A 79 5.40 4.38 7.39
N ILE A 80 5.32 3.28 8.16
CA ILE A 80 5.59 3.32 9.60
C ILE A 80 7.05 3.70 9.86
N HIS A 81 7.99 3.06 9.14
CA HIS A 81 9.43 3.30 9.32
C HIS A 81 9.83 4.74 8.95
N ALA A 82 9.20 5.33 7.93
CA ALA A 82 9.40 6.73 7.56
C ALA A 82 8.76 7.73 8.54
N THR A 83 7.87 7.29 9.42
CA THR A 83 7.13 8.23 10.29
C THR A 83 8.02 8.91 11.34
N PRO A 84 8.91 8.21 12.07
CA PRO A 84 9.89 8.85 12.95
C PRO A 84 10.82 9.85 12.27
N SER A 85 11.31 9.53 11.07
CA SER A 85 12.16 10.45 10.31
C SER A 85 11.40 11.66 9.78
N ASN A 86 10.12 11.50 9.45
CA ASN A 86 9.30 12.57 8.89
C ASN A 86 8.69 13.53 9.93
N PHE A 87 8.43 13.05 11.14
CA PHE A 87 7.67 13.81 12.15
C PHE A 87 8.38 13.92 13.52
N GLY A 88 9.59 13.36 13.63
CA GLY A 88 10.37 13.31 14.85
C GLY A 88 9.97 12.16 15.77
N ALA A 89 10.96 11.60 16.47
CA ALA A 89 10.77 10.45 17.36
C ALA A 89 9.78 10.70 18.51
N LYS A 90 9.61 11.97 18.94
CA LYS A 90 8.67 12.35 20.02
C LYS A 90 7.21 12.23 19.59
N ASN A 91 6.89 12.55 18.33
CA ASN A 91 5.52 12.58 17.83
C ASN A 91 5.15 11.31 17.03
N SER A 92 6.14 10.49 16.67
CA SER A 92 5.97 9.32 15.82
C SER A 92 4.95 8.32 16.37
N GLY A 93 4.95 8.06 17.68
CA GLY A 93 4.00 7.13 18.30
C GLY A 93 2.54 7.55 18.12
N VAL A 94 2.24 8.84 18.29
CA VAL A 94 0.88 9.39 18.11
C VAL A 94 0.47 9.30 16.64
N ILE A 95 1.38 9.64 15.72
CA ILE A 95 1.09 9.66 14.29
C ILE A 95 0.90 8.23 13.75
N ILE A 96 1.71 7.27 14.18
CA ILE A 96 1.52 5.85 13.86
C ILE A 96 0.15 5.37 14.37
N GLY A 97 -0.25 5.79 15.58
CA GLY A 97 -1.58 5.52 16.12
C GLY A 97 -2.71 6.05 15.24
N ILE A 98 -2.60 7.30 14.77
CA ILE A 98 -3.57 7.92 13.85
C ILE A 98 -3.60 7.21 12.49
N GLN A 99 -2.44 6.85 11.94
CA GLN A 99 -2.32 6.09 10.69
C GLN A 99 -3.05 4.74 10.81
N MET A 100 -2.82 4.03 11.92
CA MET A 100 -3.48 2.76 12.21
C MET A 100 -5.00 2.89 12.34
N ALA A 101 -5.48 3.87 13.11
CA ALA A 101 -6.92 4.12 13.26
C ALA A 101 -7.56 4.42 11.89
N SER A 102 -6.91 5.23 11.07
CA SER A 102 -7.36 5.57 9.71
C SER A 102 -7.41 4.34 8.80
N ALA A 103 -6.40 3.46 8.88
CA ALA A 103 -6.36 2.22 8.13
C ALA A 103 -7.52 1.28 8.51
N TYR A 104 -7.84 1.16 9.80
CA TYR A 104 -8.95 0.34 10.26
C TYR A 104 -10.30 0.90 9.81
N ILE A 105 -10.52 2.21 9.95
CA ILE A 105 -11.71 2.90 9.41
C ILE A 105 -11.87 2.59 7.92
N GLY A 106 -10.80 2.75 7.14
CA GLY A 106 -10.80 2.37 5.72
C GLY A 106 -11.21 0.92 5.52
N SER A 107 -10.55 -0.03 6.18
CA SER A 107 -10.85 -1.46 6.05
C SER A 107 -12.30 -1.85 6.41
N THR A 108 -12.95 -1.09 7.30
CA THR A 108 -14.35 -1.32 7.70
C THR A 108 -15.34 -0.78 6.67
N PHE A 109 -15.11 0.40 6.10
CA PHE A 109 -16.07 1.07 5.23
C PHE A 109 -15.88 0.76 3.74
N ILE A 110 -14.66 0.44 3.30
CA ILE A 110 -14.32 0.17 1.90
C ILE A 110 -15.05 -1.07 1.34
N PRO A 111 -15.05 -2.25 2.01
CA PRO A 111 -15.75 -3.42 1.47
C PRO A 111 -17.27 -3.24 1.35
N PRO A 112 -17.99 -2.70 2.36
CA PRO A 112 -19.42 -2.40 2.22
C PRO A 112 -19.72 -1.38 1.11
N LEU A 113 -18.88 -0.35 0.97
CA LEU A 113 -19.01 0.65 -0.08
C LEU A 113 -18.88 0.00 -1.47
N TYR A 114 -17.85 -0.82 -1.68
CA TYR A 114 -17.69 -1.58 -2.93
C TYR A 114 -18.88 -2.52 -3.18
N GLY A 115 -19.38 -3.22 -2.16
CA GLY A 115 -20.54 -4.08 -2.28
C GLY A 115 -21.82 -3.33 -2.68
N PHE A 116 -22.03 -2.14 -2.12
CA PHE A 116 -23.15 -1.27 -2.48
C PHE A 116 -23.05 -0.74 -3.92
N LEU A 117 -21.86 -0.28 -4.34
CA LEU A 117 -21.61 0.17 -5.71
C LEU A 117 -21.77 -0.99 -6.72
N GLY A 118 -21.21 -2.16 -6.40
CA GLY A 118 -21.30 -3.35 -7.23
C GLY A 118 -22.75 -3.81 -7.45
N ARG A 119 -23.63 -3.63 -6.46
CA ARG A 119 -25.07 -3.95 -6.61
C ARG A 119 -25.80 -2.98 -7.53
N LYS A 120 -25.44 -1.69 -7.54
CA LYS A 120 -26.13 -0.67 -8.36
C LYS A 120 -25.63 -0.60 -9.80
N ILE A 121 -24.31 -0.70 -10.01
CA ILE A 121 -23.64 -0.41 -11.28
C ILE A 121 -23.08 -1.70 -11.93
N GLY A 122 -22.95 -2.77 -11.15
CA GLY A 122 -22.34 -4.04 -11.56
C GLY A 122 -20.92 -4.20 -11.03
N TYR A 123 -20.46 -5.46 -10.92
CA TYR A 123 -19.15 -5.82 -10.37
C TYR A 123 -17.95 -5.52 -11.30
N GLY A 124 -18.21 -5.08 -12.54
CA GLY A 124 -17.19 -4.61 -13.47
C GLY A 124 -16.51 -3.30 -13.06
N ILE A 125 -17.00 -2.61 -12.01
CA ILE A 125 -16.43 -1.35 -11.51
C ILE A 125 -15.14 -1.53 -10.69
N LEU A 126 -14.81 -2.77 -10.30
CA LEU A 126 -13.62 -3.11 -9.51
C LEU A 126 -12.31 -2.47 -10.03
N PRO A 127 -11.93 -2.57 -11.32
CA PRO A 127 -10.75 -1.89 -11.87
C PRO A 127 -10.69 -0.41 -11.52
N VAL A 128 -11.76 0.31 -11.84
CA VAL A 128 -11.85 1.76 -11.69
C VAL A 128 -11.77 2.12 -10.21
N TYR A 129 -12.47 1.35 -9.36
CA TYR A 129 -12.43 1.50 -7.92
C TYR A 129 -10.99 1.38 -7.38
N LEU A 130 -10.26 0.32 -7.75
CA LEU A 130 -8.88 0.11 -7.31
C LEU A 130 -7.92 1.19 -7.81
N ILE A 131 -8.04 1.61 -9.07
CA ILE A 131 -7.20 2.67 -9.65
C ILE A 131 -7.38 3.99 -8.89
N ILE A 132 -8.62 4.37 -8.56
CA ILE A 132 -8.88 5.58 -7.78
C ILE A 132 -8.15 5.54 -6.42
N PHE A 133 -8.22 4.41 -5.70
CA PHE A 133 -7.53 4.27 -4.41
C PHE A 133 -6.01 4.26 -4.54
N VAL A 134 -5.46 3.65 -5.59
CA VAL A 134 -4.01 3.66 -5.83
C VAL A 134 -3.52 5.08 -6.14
N VAL A 135 -4.23 5.82 -6.99
CA VAL A 135 -3.89 7.23 -7.30
C VAL A 135 -3.96 8.09 -6.04
N LEU A 136 -5.01 7.92 -5.23
CA LEU A 136 -5.15 8.62 -3.95
C LEU A 136 -3.98 8.29 -3.01
N MET A 137 -3.60 7.01 -2.90
CA MET A 137 -2.49 6.58 -2.06
C MET A 137 -1.16 7.21 -2.52
N ILE A 138 -0.84 7.15 -3.82
CA ILE A 138 0.38 7.77 -4.37
C ILE A 138 0.40 9.26 -4.09
N TYR A 139 -0.74 9.95 -4.32
CA TYR A 139 -0.86 11.38 -4.06
C TYR A 139 -0.60 11.72 -2.60
N MET A 140 -1.20 10.99 -1.65
CA MET A 140 -1.02 11.25 -0.22
C MET A 140 0.40 10.94 0.26
N VAL A 141 1.00 9.83 -0.21
CA VAL A 141 2.38 9.48 0.11
C VAL A 141 3.32 10.57 -0.38
N GLU A 142 3.19 10.97 -1.65
CA GLU A 142 4.04 11.99 -2.25
C GLU A 142 3.88 13.35 -1.56
N ARG A 143 2.64 13.75 -1.27
CA ARG A 143 2.35 14.97 -0.50
C ARG A 143 2.98 14.93 0.88
N THR A 144 2.93 13.80 1.57
CA THR A 144 3.54 13.64 2.90
C THR A 144 5.04 13.84 2.82
N PHE A 145 5.71 13.15 1.91
CA PHE A 145 7.16 13.30 1.72
C PHE A 145 7.55 14.73 1.28
N GLN A 146 6.76 15.38 0.43
CA GLN A 146 7.02 16.76 -0.01
C GLN A 146 6.84 17.79 1.11
N ILE A 147 5.80 17.65 1.92
CA ILE A 147 5.53 18.57 3.04
C ILE A 147 6.64 18.44 4.08
N THR A 148 7.01 17.20 4.45
CA THR A 148 8.09 16.95 5.39
C THR A 148 9.44 17.47 4.88
N ALA A 149 9.76 17.27 3.59
CA ALA A 149 11.01 17.77 3.00
C ALA A 149 11.09 19.31 3.09
N LYS A 150 10.00 20.01 2.79
CA LYS A 150 9.93 21.48 2.90
C LYS A 150 10.09 21.98 4.34
N THR A 151 9.51 21.27 5.31
CA THR A 151 9.64 21.64 6.74
C THR A 151 11.08 21.48 7.24
N SER A 152 11.87 20.56 6.66
CA SER A 152 13.30 20.41 6.99
C SER A 152 14.19 21.53 6.45
N GLU A 153 13.73 22.29 5.44
CA GLU A 153 14.45 23.44 4.87
C GLU A 153 14.15 24.76 5.60
N ILE A 154 13.14 24.81 6.46
CA ILE A 154 12.90 25.95 7.34
C ILE A 154 13.83 25.76 8.54
N PRO A 155 14.90 26.56 8.71
CA PRO A 155 15.70 26.48 9.92
C PRO A 155 14.77 26.79 11.07
N CYS A 156 14.73 25.92 12.08
CA CYS A 156 14.11 26.27 13.35
C CYS A 156 14.85 27.49 13.90
N GLU A 157 14.29 28.67 13.66
CA GLU A 157 14.67 29.87 14.37
C GLU A 157 14.22 29.68 15.83
N GLY A 158 15.20 29.35 16.68
CA GLY A 158 15.08 29.41 18.12
C GLY A 158 14.36 28.25 18.81
N THR A 159 15.09 27.18 19.11
CA THR A 159 14.98 26.58 20.46
C THR A 159 16.35 26.56 21.07
N VAL A 160 16.56 27.59 21.89
CA VAL A 160 17.69 27.82 22.77
C VAL A 160 17.84 26.63 23.70
N VAL A 161 19.10 26.24 23.88
CA VAL A 161 19.61 25.36 24.92
C VAL A 161 19.11 25.81 26.29
N GLU A 162 18.44 24.94 27.04
CA GLU A 162 18.59 24.78 28.49
C GLU A 162 18.01 23.42 28.93
#